data_AF-A8N5M8-F1
#
_entry.id   AF-A8N5M8-F1
#
_cell.length_a   1.000
_cell.length_b   1.000
_cell.length_c   1.000
_cell.angle_alpha   90.00
_cell.angle_beta   90.00
_cell.angle_gamma   90.00
#
_symmetry.space_group_name_H-M   'P 1'
#
loop_
_entity.id
_entity.type
_entity.pdbx_description
1 polymer ?
#
loop_
_entity_poly.entity_id
_entity_poly.type
_entity_poly.pdbx_seq_one_letter_code
_entity_poly.pdbx_strand_id
1 'polypeptide(L)'
;MDKIGSSNFFWSFPSQHGAAMQAKLLKAKETNQSLKTQAEELRSTIMAEQEARPDSEERKELLTKLAALKKQHIALQDELAAYGNSDPVKVEQLKRAVFLAKEAALRWTDNYCSTLSHFTRQNQVNPDDVRKYLEIEEDYEDIY
;
A
#
# COMPACT_ATOMS: atom_id res chain seq x y z
N MET A 1 49.93 32.66 17.05
CA MET A 1 50.76 31.97 16.05
C MET A 1 50.02 32.16 14.77
N ASP A 2 50.54 33.03 13.92
CA ASP A 2 49.90 33.30 12.63
C ASP A 2 50.83 32.78 11.54
N LYS A 3 50.23 32.02 10.63
CA LYS A 3 50.94 31.47 9.48
C LYS A 3 50.79 32.43 8.31
N ILE A 4 51.92 32.93 7.82
CA ILE A 4 51.96 33.83 6.67
C ILE A 4 52.90 33.18 5.65
N GLY A 5 52.34 32.73 4.53
CA GLY A 5 53.07 31.92 3.54
C GLY A 5 53.51 30.57 4.11
N SER A 6 54.77 30.21 3.89
CA SER A 6 55.38 28.95 4.38
C SER A 6 55.92 29.04 5.81
N SER A 7 55.94 30.24 6.43
CA SER A 7 56.60 30.49 7.71
C SER A 7 55.61 30.75 8.84
N ASN A 8 56.00 30.36 10.06
CA ASN A 8 55.23 30.57 11.28
C ASN A 8 55.77 31.77 12.05
N PHE A 9 54.88 32.70 12.43
CA PHE A 9 55.26 33.90 13.18
C PHE A 9 54.68 33.86 14.60
N PHE A 10 55.51 34.27 15.56
CA PHE A 10 55.17 34.34 16.98
C PHE A 10 55.36 35.77 17.50
N TRP A 11 54.32 36.33 18.09
CA TRP A 11 54.34 37.63 18.74
C TRP A 11 53.38 37.62 19.94
N SER A 12 53.65 38.48 20.92
CA SER A 12 52.81 38.66 22.11
C SER A 12 52.64 40.14 22.41
N PHE A 13 51.39 40.59 22.58
CA PHE A 13 51.09 41.96 23.02
C PHE A 13 50.48 41.95 24.42
N PRO A 14 50.84 42.89 25.32
CA PRO A 14 50.23 43.00 26.64
C PRO A 14 48.68 43.12 26.59
N SER A 15 48.15 43.74 25.54
CA SER A 15 46.71 43.93 25.32
C SER A 15 45.99 42.70 24.75
N GLN A 16 46.72 41.68 24.26
CA GLN A 16 46.16 40.54 23.53
C GLN A 16 45.15 39.75 24.38
N HIS A 17 45.45 39.56 25.67
CA HIS A 17 44.53 38.89 26.59
C HIS A 17 43.25 39.70 26.81
N GLY A 18 43.36 41.02 26.98
CA GLY A 18 42.23 41.92 27.16
C GLY A 18 41.31 41.95 25.93
N ALA A 19 41.90 42.05 24.73
CA ALA A 19 41.16 42.01 23.47
C ALA A 19 40.45 40.67 23.25
N ALA A 20 41.10 39.54 23.55
CA ALA A 20 40.49 38.22 23.46
C ALA A 20 39.32 38.04 24.45
N MET A 21 39.45 38.58 25.67
CA MET A 21 38.38 38.52 26.67
C MET A 21 37.19 39.41 26.28
N GLN A 22 37.45 40.62 25.75
CA GLN A 22 36.39 41.49 25.22
C GLN A 22 35.66 40.86 24.03
N ALA A 23 36.39 40.23 23.09
CA ALA A 23 35.78 39.53 21.96
C ALA A 23 34.89 38.37 22.41
N LYS A 24 35.34 37.58 23.40
CA LYS A 24 34.53 36.52 24.03
C LYS A 24 33.28 37.08 24.70
N LEU A 25 33.42 38.18 25.44
CA LEU A 25 32.31 38.84 26.13
C LEU A 25 31.28 39.40 25.13
N LEU A 26 31.75 39.99 24.02
CA LEU A 26 30.89 40.53 22.97
C LEU A 26 30.12 39.41 22.27
N LYS A 27 30.81 38.33 21.87
CA LYS A 27 30.17 37.14 21.31
C LYS A 27 29.15 36.51 22.28
N ALA A 28 29.49 36.42 23.57
CA ALA A 28 28.57 35.90 24.58
C ALA A 28 27.32 36.79 24.71
N LYS A 29 27.47 38.12 24.66
CA LYS A 29 26.33 39.05 24.67
C LYS A 29 25.44 38.90 23.44
N GLU A 30 26.03 38.82 22.24
CA GLU A 30 25.29 38.61 21.00
C GLU A 30 24.50 37.29 21.03
N THR A 31 25.14 36.20 21.46
CA THR A 31 24.44 34.90 21.59
C THR A 31 23.32 34.96 22.63
N ASN A 32 23.55 35.63 23.77
CA ASN A 32 22.52 35.79 24.80
C ASN A 32 21.31 36.58 24.26
N GLN A 33 21.57 37.66 23.52
CA GLN A 33 20.52 38.47 22.92
C GLN A 33 19.74 37.68 21.86
N SER A 34 20.44 36.96 20.97
CA SER A 34 19.81 36.10 19.98
C SER A 34 18.94 35.02 20.62
N LEU A 35 19.42 34.34 21.66
CA LEU A 35 18.66 33.32 22.38
C LEU A 35 17.44 33.89 23.10
N LYS A 36 17.53 35.12 23.63
CA LYS A 36 16.37 35.79 24.23
C LYS A 36 15.30 36.08 23.19
N THR A 37 15.67 36.61 22.03
CA THR A 37 14.73 36.87 20.94
C THR A 37 14.07 35.57 20.46
N GLN A 38 14.84 34.50 20.25
CA GLN A 38 14.29 33.19 19.89
C GLN A 38 13.34 32.63 20.96
N ALA A 39 13.68 32.80 22.24
CA ALA A 39 12.81 32.36 23.33
C ALA A 39 11.48 33.14 23.36
N GLU A 40 11.51 34.43 23.08
CA GLU A 40 10.30 35.27 22.97
C GLU A 40 9.43 34.86 21.77
N GLU A 41 10.04 34.65 20.60
CA GLU A 41 9.36 34.16 19.39
C GLU A 41 8.70 32.79 19.61
N LEU A 42 9.43 31.85 20.22
CA LEU A 42 8.91 30.52 20.53
C LEU A 42 7.75 30.59 21.53
N ARG A 43 7.85 31.45 22.56
CA ARG A 43 6.76 31.67 23.52
C ARG A 43 5.52 32.23 22.83
N SER A 44 5.69 33.23 21.97
CA SER A 44 4.59 33.80 21.19
C SER A 44 3.92 32.73 20.30
N THR A 45 4.73 31.90 19.63
CA THR A 45 4.23 30.80 18.80
C THR A 45 3.46 29.76 19.63
N ILE A 46 4.00 29.35 20.78
CA ILE A 46 3.33 28.41 21.69
C ILE A 46 1.98 28.96 22.15
N MET A 47 1.92 30.24 22.53
CA MET A 47 0.67 30.88 22.97
C MET A 47 -0.37 30.90 21.85
N ALA A 48 0.02 31.31 20.63
CA ALA A 48 -0.88 31.32 19.48
C ALA A 48 -1.42 29.91 19.17
N GLU A 49 -0.58 28.89 19.27
CA GLU A 49 -0.96 27.49 19.04
C GLU A 49 -1.84 26.91 20.16
N GLN A 50 -1.64 27.34 21.40
CA GLN A 50 -2.51 26.98 22.53
C GLN A 50 -3.89 27.62 22.41
N GLU A 51 -3.98 28.87 21.94
CA GLU A 51 -5.25 29.54 21.66
C GLU A 51 -5.99 28.89 20.48
N ALA A 52 -5.27 28.53 19.42
CA ALA A 52 -5.86 27.87 18.26
C ALA A 52 -6.29 26.41 18.53
N ARG A 53 -5.63 25.74 19.48
CA ARG A 53 -5.90 24.35 19.86
C ARG A 53 -6.13 24.24 21.37
N PRO A 54 -7.27 24.77 21.87
CA PRO A 54 -7.57 24.71 23.29
C PRO A 54 -7.66 23.26 23.73
N ASP A 55 -7.03 22.95 24.86
CA ASP A 55 -7.13 21.64 25.48
C ASP A 55 -8.49 21.52 26.19
N SER A 56 -9.51 21.17 25.43
CA SER A 56 -10.85 20.88 25.94
C SER A 56 -11.11 19.37 26.00
N GLU A 57 -11.97 18.94 26.92
CA GLU A 57 -12.40 17.54 26.98
C GLU A 57 -13.09 17.12 25.68
N GLU A 58 -13.88 18.01 25.06
CA GLU A 58 -14.47 17.77 23.74
C GLU A 58 -13.41 17.45 22.68
N ARG A 59 -12.30 18.19 22.66
CA ARG A 59 -11.20 17.93 21.71
C ARG A 59 -10.56 16.56 21.97
N LYS A 60 -10.36 16.18 23.24
CA LYS A 60 -9.83 14.87 23.61
C LYS A 60 -10.76 13.75 23.16
N GLU A 61 -12.07 13.90 23.38
CA GLU A 61 -13.09 12.97 22.91
C GLU A 61 -13.15 12.87 21.38
N LEU A 62 -13.06 13.99 20.67
CA LEU A 62 -13.03 14.00 19.20
C LEU A 62 -11.78 13.31 18.65
N LEU A 63 -10.62 13.52 19.28
CA LEU A 63 -9.38 12.85 18.88
C LEU A 63 -9.42 11.34 19.12
N THR A 64 -9.97 10.89 20.26
CA THR A 64 -10.14 9.45 20.53
C THR A 64 -11.12 8.83 19.55
N LYS A 65 -12.25 9.49 19.27
CA LYS A 65 -13.22 9.06 18.25
C LYS A 65 -12.60 9.00 16.85
N LEU A 66 -11.81 10.01 16.48
CA LEU A 66 -11.11 10.04 15.19
C LEU A 66 -10.11 8.89 15.07
N ALA A 67 -9.35 8.58 16.13
CA ALA A 67 -8.44 7.45 16.15
C ALA A 67 -9.18 6.11 15.99
N ALA A 68 -10.31 5.95 16.69
CA ALA A 68 -11.16 4.77 16.58
C ALA A 68 -11.75 4.60 15.16
N LEU A 69 -12.28 5.68 14.57
CA LEU A 69 -12.83 5.67 13.22
C LEU A 69 -11.77 5.36 12.16
N LYS A 70 -10.55 5.91 12.29
CA LYS A 70 -9.44 5.57 11.39
C LYS A 70 -9.10 4.09 11.44
N LYS A 71 -9.08 3.49 12.64
CA LYS A 71 -8.83 2.06 12.81
C LYS A 71 -9.95 1.23 12.17
N GLN A 72 -11.21 1.60 12.38
CA GLN A 72 -12.36 0.95 11.76
C GLN A 72 -12.32 1.05 10.22
N HIS A 73 -11.98 2.23 9.70
CA HIS A 73 -11.87 2.44 8.26
C HIS A 73 -10.83 1.52 7.61
N ILE A 74 -9.65 1.38 8.22
CA ILE A 74 -8.61 0.46 7.73
C ILE A 74 -9.13 -0.99 7.75
N ALA A 75 -9.74 -1.42 8.85
CA ALA A 75 -10.29 -2.77 8.96
C ALA A 75 -11.36 -3.06 7.90
N LEU A 76 -12.25 -2.10 7.63
CA LEU A 76 -13.27 -2.22 6.59
C LEU A 76 -12.67 -2.22 5.18
N GLN A 77 -11.60 -1.47 4.94
CA GLN A 77 -10.88 -1.51 3.66
C GLN A 77 -10.20 -2.86 3.44
N ASP A 78 -9.59 -3.43 4.47
CA ASP A 78 -8.97 -4.77 4.40
C ASP A 78 -10.03 -5.85 4.14
N GLU A 79 -11.18 -5.76 4.81
CA GLU A 79 -12.32 -6.66 4.60
C GLU A 79 -12.88 -6.51 3.17
N LEU A 80 -13.06 -5.28 2.68
CA LEU A 80 -13.54 -5.03 1.32
C LEU A 80 -12.54 -5.56 0.27
N ALA A 81 -11.24 -5.42 0.52
CA ALA A 81 -10.21 -5.99 -0.35
C ALA A 81 -10.28 -7.52 -0.38
N ALA A 82 -10.56 -8.17 0.76
CA ALA A 82 -10.77 -9.61 0.82
C ALA A 82 -11.99 -10.06 0.00
N TYR A 83 -13.05 -9.24 -0.06
CA TYR A 83 -14.23 -9.47 -0.91
C TYR A 83 -14.04 -9.03 -2.37
N GLY A 84 -12.86 -8.54 -2.79
CA GLY A 84 -12.61 -8.13 -4.18
C GLY A 84 -12.78 -9.24 -5.23
N ASN A 85 -12.70 -10.51 -4.80
CA ASN A 85 -12.99 -11.68 -5.65
C ASN A 85 -14.49 -11.98 -5.78
N SER A 86 -15.33 -11.34 -4.96
CA SER A 86 -16.78 -11.52 -4.90
C SER A 86 -17.54 -10.38 -5.57
N ASP A 87 -16.95 -9.74 -6.59
CA ASP A 87 -17.65 -8.79 -7.45
C ASP A 87 -18.90 -9.46 -8.03
N PRO A 88 -20.12 -9.00 -7.68
CA PRO A 88 -21.37 -9.62 -8.12
C PRO A 88 -21.44 -9.76 -9.65
N VAL A 89 -20.86 -8.79 -10.38
CA VAL A 89 -20.84 -8.80 -11.85
C VAL A 89 -19.94 -9.92 -12.37
N LYS A 90 -18.74 -10.08 -11.80
CA LYS A 90 -17.83 -11.19 -12.20
C LYS A 90 -18.41 -12.54 -11.84
N VAL A 91 -19.05 -12.67 -10.67
CA VAL A 91 -19.73 -13.90 -10.24
C VAL A 91 -20.86 -14.26 -11.20
N GLU A 92 -21.67 -13.28 -11.63
CA GLU A 92 -22.74 -13.50 -12.59
C GLU A 92 -22.20 -13.90 -13.97
N GLN A 93 -21.13 -13.24 -14.44
CA GLN A 93 -20.45 -13.60 -15.69
C GLN A 93 -19.92 -15.04 -15.66
N LEU A 94 -19.27 -15.44 -14.55
CA LEU A 94 -18.78 -16.80 -14.36
C LEU A 94 -19.93 -17.82 -14.36
N LYS A 95 -21.03 -17.53 -13.66
CA LYS A 95 -22.23 -18.39 -13.67
C LYS A 95 -22.78 -18.57 -15.08
N ARG A 96 -22.87 -17.49 -15.86
CA ARG A 96 -23.35 -17.56 -17.25
C ARG A 96 -22.39 -18.35 -18.13
N ALA A 97 -21.08 -18.17 -17.98
CA ALA A 97 -20.06 -18.91 -18.71
C ALA A 97 -20.12 -20.42 -18.41
N VAL A 98 -20.23 -20.79 -17.12
CA VAL A 98 -20.37 -22.19 -16.69
C VAL A 98 -21.65 -22.82 -17.25
N PHE A 99 -22.76 -22.08 -17.23
CA PHE A 99 -24.01 -22.55 -17.82
C PHE A 99 -23.86 -22.86 -19.31
N LEU A 100 -23.29 -21.92 -20.08
CA LEU A 100 -23.06 -22.10 -21.52
C LEU A 100 -22.07 -23.23 -21.83
N ALA A 101 -21.01 -23.36 -21.02
CA ALA A 101 -20.04 -24.45 -21.14
C ALA A 101 -20.70 -25.81 -20.90
N LYS A 102 -21.57 -25.91 -19.88
CA LYS A 102 -22.35 -27.14 -19.61
C LYS A 102 -23.28 -27.47 -20.78
N GLU A 103 -24.04 -26.50 -21.29
CA GLU A 103 -24.91 -26.73 -22.44
C GLU A 103 -24.14 -27.16 -23.69
N ALA A 104 -22.97 -26.57 -23.94
CA ALA A 104 -22.11 -26.97 -25.03
C ALA A 104 -21.58 -28.40 -24.86
N ALA A 105 -21.14 -28.75 -23.66
CA ALA A 105 -20.64 -30.09 -23.35
C ALA A 105 -21.74 -31.15 -23.52
N LEU A 106 -22.95 -30.89 -23.03
CA LEU A 106 -24.11 -31.78 -23.21
C LEU A 106 -24.43 -31.98 -24.70
N ARG A 107 -24.42 -30.90 -25.49
CA ARG A 107 -24.68 -30.95 -26.93
C ARG A 107 -23.64 -31.78 -27.67
N TRP A 108 -22.35 -31.60 -27.34
CA TRP A 108 -21.29 -32.38 -27.97
C TRP A 108 -21.29 -33.84 -27.55
N THR A 109 -21.70 -34.13 -26.30
CA THR A 109 -21.93 -35.50 -25.83
C THR A 109 -23.06 -36.17 -26.61
N ASP A 110 -24.19 -35.49 -26.81
CA ASP A 110 -25.29 -36.01 -27.61
C ASP A 110 -24.90 -36.24 -29.08
N ASN A 111 -24.15 -35.30 -29.67
CA ASN A 111 -23.60 -35.45 -31.02
C ASN A 111 -22.67 -36.67 -31.12
N TYR A 112 -21.80 -36.86 -30.13
CA TYR A 112 -20.93 -38.02 -30.05
C TYR A 112 -21.73 -39.33 -29.94
N CYS A 113 -22.69 -39.40 -29.02
CA CYS A 113 -23.56 -40.57 -28.86
C CYS A 113 -24.33 -40.90 -30.16
N SER A 114 -24.83 -39.87 -30.85
CA SER A 114 -25.53 -40.01 -32.12
C SER A 114 -24.62 -40.52 -33.24
N THR A 115 -23.41 -39.97 -33.36
CA THR A 115 -22.43 -40.42 -34.37
C THR A 115 -21.95 -41.85 -34.09
N LEU A 116 -21.60 -42.17 -32.85
CA LEU A 116 -21.22 -43.53 -32.45
C LEU A 116 -22.34 -44.54 -32.76
N SER A 117 -23.59 -44.20 -32.43
CA SER A 117 -24.76 -45.04 -32.72
C SER A 117 -24.98 -45.24 -34.23
N HIS A 118 -24.75 -44.21 -35.03
CA HIS A 118 -24.89 -44.29 -36.49
C HIS A 118 -23.82 -45.21 -37.11
N PHE A 119 -22.54 -45.02 -36.76
CA PHE A 119 -21.45 -45.83 -37.32
C PHE A 119 -21.51 -47.29 -36.90
N THR A 120 -21.91 -47.57 -35.66
CA THR A 120 -22.06 -48.94 -35.16
C THR A 120 -23.24 -49.67 -35.80
N ARG A 121 -24.40 -49.00 -35.95
CA ARG A 121 -25.62 -49.63 -36.47
C ARG A 121 -25.69 -49.69 -37.99
N GLN A 122 -25.31 -48.62 -38.70
CA GLN A 122 -25.44 -48.53 -40.16
C GLN A 122 -24.20 -49.05 -40.89
N ASN A 123 -23.01 -48.76 -40.37
CA ASN A 123 -21.73 -49.08 -41.04
C ASN A 123 -21.02 -50.31 -40.45
N GLN A 124 -21.58 -50.92 -39.39
CA GLN A 124 -21.02 -52.11 -38.70
C GLN A 124 -19.56 -51.94 -38.24
N VAL A 125 -19.17 -50.70 -37.92
CA VAL A 125 -17.83 -50.38 -37.40
C VAL A 125 -17.77 -50.71 -35.91
N ASN A 126 -16.64 -51.26 -35.44
CA ASN A 126 -16.43 -51.53 -34.02
C ASN A 126 -16.42 -50.21 -33.24
N PRO A 127 -17.21 -50.06 -32.15
CA PRO A 127 -17.23 -48.85 -31.32
C PRO A 127 -15.85 -48.46 -30.76
N ASP A 128 -14.96 -49.41 -30.48
CA ASP A 128 -13.61 -49.12 -29.95
C ASP A 128 -12.74 -48.39 -30.98
N ASP A 129 -12.87 -48.74 -32.27
CA ASP A 129 -12.14 -48.07 -33.36
C ASP A 129 -12.63 -46.64 -33.54
N VAL A 130 -13.93 -46.39 -33.36
CA VAL A 130 -14.53 -45.05 -33.43
C VAL A 130 -14.06 -44.20 -32.25
N ARG A 131 -14.06 -44.75 -31.02
CA ARG A 131 -13.54 -44.07 -29.83
C ARG A 131 -12.08 -43.67 -29.98
N LYS A 132 -11.25 -44.60 -30.44
CA LYS A 132 -9.83 -44.36 -30.72
C LYS A 132 -9.63 -43.28 -31.78
N TYR A 133 -10.44 -43.29 -32.84
CA TYR A 133 -10.35 -42.28 -33.92
C TYR A 133 -10.75 -40.89 -33.44
N LEU A 134 -11.74 -40.79 -32.56
CA LEU A 134 -12.20 -39.53 -31.97
C LEU A 134 -11.39 -39.11 -30.74
N GLU A 135 -10.32 -39.83 -30.41
CA GLU A 135 -9.45 -39.56 -29.25
C GLU A 135 -10.22 -39.53 -27.93
N ILE A 136 -11.22 -40.41 -27.79
CA ILE A 136 -11.99 -40.57 -26.54
C ILE A 136 -11.21 -41.47 -25.58
N GLU A 137 -10.90 -40.93 -24.40
CA GLU A 137 -10.18 -41.64 -23.34
C GLU A 137 -11.02 -42.77 -22.72
N GLU A 138 -10.37 -43.75 -22.09
CA GLU A 138 -11.05 -44.92 -21.50
C GLU A 138 -11.89 -44.55 -20.26
N ASP A 139 -11.53 -43.48 -19.57
CA ASP A 139 -12.24 -42.92 -18.40
C ASP A 139 -13.31 -41.89 -18.79
N TYR A 140 -13.60 -41.74 -20.08
CA TYR A 140 -14.68 -40.88 -20.54
C TYR A 140 -16.05 -41.37 -20.03
N GLU A 141 -16.77 -40.46 -19.37
CA GLU A 141 -18.14 -40.66 -18.92
C GLU A 141 -19.08 -39.67 -19.61
N ASP A 142 -20.23 -40.18 -20.09
CA ASP A 142 -21.29 -39.33 -20.61
C ASP A 142 -21.83 -38.44 -19.50
N ILE A 143 -21.94 -37.15 -19.80
CA ILE A 143 -22.58 -36.19 -18.92
C ILE A 143 -24.08 -36.07 -19.25
N TYR A 144 -24.91 -36.08 -18.21
CA TYR A 144 -26.38 -35.95 -18.27
C TYR A 144 -26.87 -34.69 -17.53
#